data_AF-A0A175K084-F1
#
_entry.id   AF-A0A175K084-F1
#
_cell.length_a   1.000
_cell.length_b   1.000
_cell.length_c   1.000
_cell.angle_alpha   90.00
_cell.angle_beta   90.00
_cell.angle_gamma   90.00
#
_symmetry.space_group_name_H-M   'P 1'
#
loop_
_entity.id
_entity.type
_entity.pdbx_description
1 polymer ?
#
loop_
_entity_poly.entity_id
_entity_poly.type
_entity_poly.pdbx_seq_one_letter_code
_entity_poly.pdbx_strand_id
1 'polypeptide(L)'
;MQLGYNEIMIVSKYFEDINDFINLEIGIKRFQGNMERFHFNPIPLNQHSRKLFPNIETFHIYNKEDEIFKEGRIIKYVIWYDVSYSRYLKEKKEMNEYKNIAYTQEDRNTYGNTIPIEVKSLGFRCFYRCYDIQSINIPTNVSKIGNYCFKYCSSLQTIEIPTSISKIGGSCFSECYSLTSLNIPTSVIEIGDDCFIRCSSLTSINIEDIKYISEERIFMNEAVLISIEIPKNNK
;
A
#
# COMPACT_ATOMS: atom_id res chain seq x y z
N MET A 1 -29.44 17.38 2.37
CA MET A 1 -29.15 16.10 1.71
C MET A 1 -29.60 14.98 2.64
N GLN A 2 -30.55 14.13 2.23
CA GLN A 2 -30.96 12.98 3.04
C GLN A 2 -30.13 11.77 2.61
N LEU A 3 -29.35 11.19 3.54
CA LEU A 3 -28.65 9.92 3.33
C LEU A 3 -29.68 8.79 3.25
N GLY A 4 -29.67 8.04 2.16
CA GLY A 4 -30.40 6.78 2.01
C GLY A 4 -29.56 5.58 2.43
N TYR A 5 -30.06 4.38 2.13
CA TYR A 5 -29.42 3.13 2.55
C TYR A 5 -28.12 2.82 1.79
N ASN A 6 -28.02 3.19 0.52
CA ASN A 6 -26.78 3.00 -0.23
C ASN A 6 -25.70 3.96 0.27
N GLU A 7 -26.11 5.19 0.61
CA GLU A 7 -25.21 6.19 1.15
C GLU A 7 -24.73 5.79 2.54
N ILE A 8 -25.56 5.15 3.38
CA ILE A 8 -25.13 4.72 4.71
C ILE A 8 -24.13 3.57 4.64
N MET A 9 -24.23 2.67 3.66
CA MET A 9 -23.19 1.66 3.42
C MET A 9 -21.84 2.33 3.08
N ILE A 10 -21.85 3.39 2.28
CA ILE A 10 -20.63 4.14 1.94
C ILE A 10 -20.08 4.88 3.17
N VAL A 11 -20.95 5.51 3.96
CA VAL A 11 -20.55 6.28 5.16
C VAL A 11 -20.05 5.36 6.27
N SER A 12 -20.58 4.12 6.36
CA SER A 12 -20.20 3.16 7.41
C SER A 12 -18.73 2.76 7.40
N LYS A 13 -18.00 3.01 6.31
CA LYS A 13 -16.54 2.82 6.26
C LYS A 13 -15.75 3.77 7.19
N TYR A 14 -16.41 4.82 7.68
CA TYR A 14 -15.85 5.78 8.63
C TYR A 14 -16.29 5.50 10.07
N PHE A 15 -17.06 4.44 10.31
CA PHE A 15 -17.42 4.02 11.66
C PHE A 15 -16.23 3.32 12.29
N GLU A 16 -15.99 3.59 13.56
CA GLU A 16 -14.83 3.08 14.29
C GLU A 16 -15.13 1.71 14.88
N ASP A 17 -16.34 1.52 15.40
CA ASP A 17 -16.73 0.28 16.06
C ASP A 17 -18.19 -0.10 15.83
N ILE A 18 -18.60 -1.21 16.46
CA ILE A 18 -19.96 -1.74 16.34
C ILE A 18 -21.02 -0.84 16.98
N ASN A 19 -20.65 -0.04 17.98
CA ASN A 19 -21.58 0.86 18.67
C ASN A 19 -22.05 1.96 17.73
N ASP A 20 -21.23 2.42 16.79
CA ASP A 20 -21.67 3.38 15.76
C ASP A 20 -22.84 2.83 14.94
N PHE A 21 -22.77 1.55 14.55
CA PHE A 21 -23.86 0.87 13.83
C PHE A 21 -25.10 0.71 14.71
N ILE A 22 -24.92 0.28 15.96
CA ILE A 22 -26.03 0.09 16.90
C ILE A 22 -26.73 1.43 17.18
N ASN A 23 -25.96 2.49 17.45
CA ASN A 23 -26.47 3.84 17.70
C ASN A 23 -27.20 4.40 16.49
N LEU A 24 -26.71 4.13 15.28
CA LEU A 24 -27.37 4.52 14.04
C LEU A 24 -28.76 3.85 13.90
N GLU A 25 -28.84 2.53 14.12
CA GLU A 25 -30.09 1.79 13.98
C GLU A 25 -31.11 2.16 15.06
N ILE A 26 -30.67 2.29 16.31
CA ILE A 26 -31.55 2.65 17.44
C ILE A 26 -31.96 4.11 17.37
N GLY A 27 -31.01 5.01 17.06
CA GLY A 27 -31.21 6.45 17.07
C GLY A 27 -32.03 6.96 15.89
N ILE A 28 -32.05 6.23 14.77
CA ILE A 28 -32.72 6.67 13.55
C ILE A 28 -33.59 5.53 12.99
N LYS A 29 -34.89 5.55 13.28
CA LYS A 29 -35.88 4.53 12.84
C LYS A 29 -35.77 4.10 11.38
N ARG A 30 -35.42 5.04 10.48
CA ARG A 30 -35.27 4.73 9.05
C ARG A 30 -34.13 3.76 8.74
N PHE A 31 -33.15 3.59 9.63
CA PHE A 31 -32.01 2.69 9.45
C PHE A 31 -32.11 1.43 10.31
N GLN A 32 -33.26 1.14 10.90
CA GLN A 32 -33.48 -0.10 11.64
C GLN A 32 -33.33 -1.31 10.70
N GLY A 33 -32.55 -2.32 11.13
CA GLY A 33 -32.27 -3.53 10.34
C GLY A 33 -31.33 -3.29 9.15
N ASN A 34 -30.59 -2.19 9.14
CA ASN A 34 -29.67 -1.86 8.06
C ASN A 34 -28.45 -2.79 8.01
N MET A 35 -27.97 -3.29 9.15
CA MET A 35 -26.85 -4.25 9.24
C MET A 35 -27.14 -5.56 8.50
N GLU A 36 -28.41 -5.97 8.38
CA GLU A 36 -28.80 -7.14 7.59
C GLU A 36 -28.56 -6.98 6.09
N ARG A 37 -28.41 -5.74 5.60
CA ARG A 37 -28.19 -5.44 4.18
C ARG A 37 -26.72 -5.53 3.76
N PHE A 38 -25.81 -5.69 4.71
CA PHE A 38 -24.40 -5.82 4.41
C PHE A 38 -24.06 -7.24 3.96
N HIS A 39 -23.51 -7.32 2.75
CA HIS A 39 -22.92 -8.56 2.21
C HIS A 39 -21.41 -8.66 2.47
N PHE A 40 -20.83 -7.66 3.13
CA PHE A 40 -19.46 -7.64 3.62
C PHE A 40 -19.39 -6.95 4.98
N ASN A 41 -18.42 -7.32 5.82
CA ASN A 41 -18.22 -6.62 7.09
C ASN A 41 -17.51 -5.28 6.87
N PRO A 42 -18.11 -4.15 7.29
CA PRO A 42 -17.51 -2.82 7.12
C PRO A 42 -16.36 -2.54 8.11
N ILE A 43 -16.31 -3.28 9.21
CA ILE A 43 -15.31 -3.20 10.29
C ILE A 43 -14.83 -4.61 10.69
N PRO A 44 -13.71 -4.75 11.42
CA PRO A 44 -13.36 -6.00 12.08
C PRO A 44 -14.50 -6.49 12.99
N LEU A 45 -14.79 -7.79 12.96
CA LEU A 45 -15.87 -8.39 13.75
C LEU A 45 -15.31 -9.35 14.80
N ASN A 46 -16.02 -9.44 15.92
CA ASN A 46 -15.81 -10.44 16.96
C ASN A 46 -17.07 -11.32 17.10
N GLN A 47 -17.04 -12.31 17.99
CA GLN A 47 -18.17 -13.22 18.21
C GLN A 47 -19.53 -12.52 18.47
N HIS A 48 -19.51 -11.35 19.12
CA HIS A 48 -20.72 -10.57 19.37
C HIS A 48 -21.18 -9.83 18.11
N SER A 49 -20.31 -8.99 17.52
CA SER A 49 -20.69 -8.16 16.38
C SER A 49 -20.98 -8.97 15.12
N ARG A 50 -20.37 -10.15 14.95
CA ARG A 50 -20.67 -11.06 13.83
C ARG A 50 -22.15 -11.43 13.74
N LYS A 51 -22.84 -11.55 14.87
CA LYS A 51 -24.27 -11.92 14.90
C LYS A 51 -25.18 -10.84 14.32
N LEU A 52 -24.71 -9.59 14.32
CA LEU A 52 -25.46 -8.43 13.83
C LEU A 52 -25.43 -8.30 12.29
N PHE A 53 -24.49 -8.99 11.63
CA PHE A 53 -24.34 -8.98 10.17
C PHE A 53 -24.63 -10.37 9.56
N PRO A 54 -25.89 -10.85 9.56
CA PRO A 54 -26.21 -12.23 9.22
C PRO A 54 -25.92 -12.59 7.75
N ASN A 55 -25.95 -11.63 6.83
CA ASN A 55 -25.88 -11.86 5.39
C ASN A 55 -24.50 -11.64 4.75
N ILE A 56 -23.41 -11.67 5.55
CA ILE A 56 -22.05 -11.54 5.00
C ILE A 56 -21.71 -12.73 4.09
N GLU A 57 -21.35 -12.40 2.85
CA GLU A 57 -20.86 -13.32 1.82
C GLU A 57 -19.37 -13.10 1.52
N THR A 58 -18.93 -11.84 1.62
CA THR A 58 -17.52 -11.42 1.46
C THR A 58 -16.97 -10.97 2.81
N PHE A 59 -16.05 -11.74 3.39
CA PHE A 59 -15.47 -11.43 4.69
C PHE A 59 -14.14 -10.68 4.53
N HIS A 60 -14.11 -9.42 4.95
CA HIS A 60 -12.91 -8.58 5.00
C HIS A 60 -12.12 -8.85 6.27
N ILE A 61 -10.82 -9.09 6.09
CA ILE A 61 -9.85 -9.25 7.17
C ILE A 61 -8.90 -8.05 7.08
N TYR A 62 -9.03 -7.12 8.03
CA TYR A 62 -8.34 -5.84 8.01
C TYR A 62 -6.94 -5.95 8.63
N ASN A 63 -6.79 -6.73 9.70
CA ASN A 63 -5.53 -6.99 10.39
C ASN A 63 -5.24 -8.49 10.51
N LYS A 64 -3.99 -8.83 10.80
CA LYS A 64 -3.56 -10.23 10.94
C LYS A 64 -4.19 -10.91 12.18
N GLU A 65 -4.52 -10.12 13.18
CA GLU A 65 -5.06 -10.53 14.47
C GLU A 65 -6.59 -10.56 14.51
N ASP A 66 -7.26 -10.12 13.44
CA ASP A 66 -8.73 -10.13 13.36
C ASP A 66 -9.28 -11.57 13.51
N GLU A 67 -10.41 -11.71 14.20
CA GLU A 67 -11.12 -12.99 14.26
C GLU A 67 -11.64 -13.37 12.86
N ILE A 68 -11.37 -14.61 12.44
CA ILE A 68 -11.78 -15.13 11.14
C ILE A 68 -12.92 -16.13 11.32
N PHE A 69 -14.05 -15.85 10.67
CA PHE A 69 -15.24 -16.70 10.70
C PHE A 69 -15.34 -17.49 9.40
N LYS A 70 -15.52 -18.82 9.53
CA LYS A 70 -15.65 -19.74 8.38
C LYS A 70 -17.06 -20.28 8.17
N GLU A 71 -18.01 -19.77 8.93
CA GLU A 71 -19.39 -20.26 8.99
C GLU A 71 -20.35 -19.38 8.18
N GLY A 72 -21.55 -19.88 7.97
CA GLY A 72 -22.63 -19.15 7.32
C GLY A 72 -22.46 -19.08 5.79
N ARG A 73 -22.76 -17.90 5.22
CA ARG A 73 -22.78 -17.67 3.76
C ARG A 73 -21.46 -17.16 3.19
N ILE A 74 -20.37 -17.18 3.97
CA ILE A 74 -19.08 -16.62 3.56
C ILE A 74 -18.47 -17.50 2.46
N ILE A 75 -18.34 -16.94 1.27
CA ILE A 75 -17.78 -17.60 0.08
C ILE A 75 -16.46 -16.97 -0.38
N LYS A 76 -16.17 -15.74 0.06
CA LYS A 76 -14.99 -14.97 -0.33
C LYS A 76 -14.34 -14.32 0.88
N TYR A 77 -13.01 -14.34 0.93
CA TYR A 77 -12.24 -13.53 1.86
C TYR A 77 -11.46 -12.45 1.12
N VAL A 78 -11.45 -11.24 1.67
CA VAL A 78 -10.62 -10.13 1.19
C VAL A 78 -9.64 -9.76 2.29
N ILE A 79 -8.35 -9.98 2.04
CA ILE A 79 -7.27 -9.72 2.98
C ILE A 79 -6.68 -8.35 2.68
N TRP A 80 -6.79 -7.43 3.64
CA TRP A 80 -6.32 -6.05 3.51
C TRP A 80 -4.96 -5.79 4.15
N TYR A 81 -4.54 -6.54 5.16
CA TYR A 81 -3.21 -6.36 5.74
C TYR A 81 -2.10 -6.82 4.78
N ASP A 82 -0.86 -6.38 5.04
CA ASP A 82 0.31 -6.73 4.23
C ASP A 82 0.66 -8.23 4.35
N VAL A 83 0.77 -8.91 3.22
CA VAL A 83 1.12 -10.34 3.12
C VAL A 83 2.37 -10.51 2.27
N SER A 84 3.38 -11.23 2.76
CA SER A 84 4.57 -11.53 1.94
C SER A 84 4.21 -12.40 0.74
N TYR A 85 4.96 -12.29 -0.36
CA TYR A 85 4.67 -13.06 -1.58
C TYR A 85 4.75 -14.58 -1.34
N SER A 86 5.74 -15.05 -0.58
CA SER A 86 5.85 -16.45 -0.15
C SER A 86 4.64 -16.94 0.64
N ARG A 87 4.09 -16.11 1.53
CA ARG A 87 2.88 -16.44 2.29
C ARG A 87 1.65 -16.47 1.39
N TYR A 88 1.52 -15.49 0.50
CA TYR A 88 0.47 -15.47 -0.52
C TYR A 88 0.47 -16.76 -1.34
N LEU A 89 1.64 -17.22 -1.83
CA LEU A 89 1.73 -18.47 -2.59
C LEU A 89 1.28 -19.71 -1.80
N LYS A 90 1.52 -19.74 -0.49
CA LYS A 90 1.12 -20.85 0.40
C LYS A 90 -0.37 -20.83 0.73
N GLU A 91 -0.95 -19.64 0.90
CA GLU A 91 -2.31 -19.48 1.42
C GLU A 91 -3.36 -19.19 0.35
N LYS A 92 -2.96 -18.85 -0.89
CA LYS A 92 -3.88 -18.48 -1.94
C LYS A 92 -4.92 -19.56 -2.21
N LYS A 93 -6.18 -19.13 -2.25
CA LYS A 93 -7.34 -19.92 -2.66
C LYS A 93 -8.02 -19.16 -3.78
N GLU A 94 -8.63 -19.88 -4.72
CA GLU A 94 -9.17 -19.35 -5.98
C GLU A 94 -10.10 -18.14 -5.78
N MET A 95 -10.98 -18.18 -4.78
CA MET A 95 -11.94 -17.12 -4.52
C MET A 95 -11.40 -15.99 -3.62
N ASN A 96 -10.24 -16.15 -2.99
CA ASN A 96 -9.71 -15.19 -2.02
C ASN A 96 -8.93 -14.08 -2.70
N GLU A 97 -9.10 -12.87 -2.20
CA GLU A 97 -8.45 -11.67 -2.73
C GLU A 97 -7.46 -11.10 -1.71
N TYR A 98 -6.26 -10.78 -2.18
CA TYR A 98 -5.19 -10.19 -1.35
C TYR A 98 -4.88 -8.79 -1.90
N LYS A 99 -5.18 -7.77 -1.10
CA LYS A 99 -5.08 -6.37 -1.54
C LYS A 99 -3.64 -5.85 -1.49
N ASN A 100 -2.83 -6.35 -0.56
CA ASN A 100 -1.47 -5.86 -0.32
C ASN A 100 -0.48 -7.02 -0.25
N ILE A 101 0.03 -7.45 -1.41
CA ILE A 101 1.09 -8.47 -1.49
C ILE A 101 2.45 -7.76 -1.58
N ALA A 102 3.30 -7.95 -0.57
CA ALA A 102 4.64 -7.36 -0.51
C ALA A 102 5.70 -8.35 -0.95
N TYR A 103 6.60 -7.93 -1.86
CA TYR A 103 7.82 -8.68 -2.17
C TYR A 103 8.89 -8.31 -1.16
N THR A 104 9.20 -9.22 -0.25
CA THR A 104 10.15 -9.00 0.84
C THR A 104 11.58 -9.37 0.45
N GLN A 105 12.56 -9.02 1.28
CA GLN A 105 13.93 -9.48 1.10
C GLN A 105 14.04 -11.02 1.10
N GLU A 106 13.25 -11.69 1.94
CA GLU A 106 13.17 -13.15 2.00
C GLU A 106 12.58 -13.75 0.71
N ASP A 107 11.54 -13.11 0.17
CA ASP A 107 10.96 -13.51 -1.11
C ASP A 107 11.99 -13.36 -2.23
N ARG A 108 12.71 -12.23 -2.29
CA ARG A 108 13.79 -12.03 -3.29
C ARG A 108 14.91 -13.06 -3.14
N ASN A 109 15.30 -13.42 -1.92
CA ASN A 109 16.30 -14.47 -1.68
C ASN A 109 15.84 -15.84 -2.23
N THR A 110 14.52 -16.07 -2.26
CA THR A 110 13.93 -17.35 -2.67
C THR A 110 13.59 -17.41 -4.16
N TYR A 111 12.98 -16.35 -4.69
CA TYR A 111 12.42 -16.30 -6.05
C TYR A 111 13.24 -15.42 -7.01
N GLY A 112 14.29 -14.75 -6.52
CA GLY A 112 15.21 -13.96 -7.31
C GLY A 112 14.78 -12.51 -7.50
N ASN A 113 15.38 -11.85 -8.51
CA ASN A 113 15.22 -10.41 -8.73
C ASN A 113 14.02 -10.03 -9.60
N THR A 114 13.36 -11.01 -10.24
CA THR A 114 12.16 -10.78 -11.05
C THR A 114 10.95 -10.61 -10.13
N ILE A 115 10.35 -9.42 -10.13
CA ILE A 115 9.19 -9.11 -9.28
C ILE A 115 7.92 -9.73 -9.91
N PRO A 116 7.19 -10.59 -9.19
CA PRO A 116 5.94 -11.20 -9.68
C PRO A 116 4.81 -10.17 -9.90
N ILE A 117 3.92 -10.43 -10.87
CA ILE A 117 2.86 -9.49 -11.26
C ILE A 117 1.78 -9.29 -10.17
N GLU A 118 1.64 -10.24 -9.25
CA GLU A 118 0.70 -10.17 -8.13
C GLU A 118 1.16 -9.17 -7.05
N VAL A 119 2.46 -8.85 -7.02
CA VAL A 119 3.06 -7.96 -6.02
C VAL A 119 2.51 -6.53 -6.16
N LYS A 120 2.20 -5.93 -5.02
CA LYS A 120 1.66 -4.58 -4.85
C LYS A 120 2.63 -3.61 -4.18
N SER A 121 3.65 -4.11 -3.51
CA SER A 121 4.69 -3.30 -2.87
C SER A 121 6.03 -4.02 -2.79
N LEU A 122 7.13 -3.26 -2.77
CA LEU A 122 8.46 -3.77 -2.42
C LEU A 122 8.72 -3.49 -0.95
N GLY A 123 9.04 -4.51 -0.18
CA GLY A 123 9.19 -4.42 1.28
C GLY A 123 10.49 -3.74 1.74
N PHE A 124 10.60 -3.58 3.06
CA PHE A 124 11.83 -3.13 3.72
C PHE A 124 13.03 -3.95 3.23
N ARG A 125 14.10 -3.26 2.79
CA ARG A 125 15.36 -3.90 2.32
C ARG A 125 15.19 -4.94 1.21
N CYS A 126 14.10 -4.90 0.43
CA CYS A 126 13.80 -5.93 -0.58
C CYS A 126 15.01 -6.28 -1.47
N PHE A 127 15.70 -5.27 -2.00
CA PHE A 127 16.91 -5.40 -2.83
C PHE A 127 18.18 -4.89 -2.13
N TYR A 128 18.22 -4.87 -0.79
CA TYR A 128 19.39 -4.37 -0.04
C TYR A 128 20.66 -5.13 -0.41
N ARG A 129 21.75 -4.39 -0.73
CA ARG A 129 23.05 -4.93 -1.15
C ARG A 129 23.00 -5.85 -2.37
N CYS A 130 22.09 -5.60 -3.31
CA CYS A 130 22.13 -6.28 -4.61
C CYS A 130 23.22 -5.66 -5.50
N TYR A 131 24.48 -6.00 -5.21
CA TYR A 131 25.66 -5.41 -5.86
C TYR A 131 25.74 -5.67 -7.36
N ASP A 132 25.10 -6.72 -7.88
CA ASP A 132 25.20 -7.12 -9.28
C ASP A 132 24.07 -6.59 -10.16
N ILE A 133 23.01 -6.00 -9.58
CA ILE A 133 21.87 -5.49 -10.34
C ILE A 133 22.26 -4.19 -11.02
N GLN A 134 22.30 -4.19 -12.36
CA GLN A 134 22.55 -3.00 -13.17
C GLN A 134 21.28 -2.23 -13.53
N SER A 135 20.17 -2.95 -13.67
CA SER A 135 18.84 -2.40 -13.88
C SER A 135 17.79 -3.34 -13.30
N ILE A 136 16.62 -2.80 -12.98
CA ILE A 136 15.48 -3.58 -12.48
C ILE A 136 14.18 -3.07 -13.10
N ASN A 137 13.33 -4.00 -13.52
CA ASN A 137 11.99 -3.71 -13.99
C ASN A 137 10.99 -3.82 -12.82
N ILE A 138 10.35 -2.71 -12.46
CA ILE A 138 9.27 -2.69 -11.46
C ILE A 138 7.92 -2.81 -12.18
N PRO A 139 7.11 -3.85 -11.93
CA PRO A 139 5.80 -4.00 -12.55
C PRO A 139 4.86 -2.84 -12.18
N THR A 140 3.97 -2.47 -13.11
CA THR A 140 2.95 -1.41 -12.92
C THR A 140 1.87 -1.72 -11.89
N ASN A 141 1.87 -2.93 -11.31
CA ASN A 141 1.01 -3.29 -10.19
C ASN A 141 1.60 -2.88 -8.83
N VAL A 142 2.89 -2.54 -8.79
CA VAL A 142 3.57 -2.08 -7.57
C VAL A 142 3.22 -0.62 -7.34
N SER A 143 2.80 -0.29 -6.13
CA SER A 143 2.38 1.06 -5.72
C SER A 143 3.32 1.73 -4.73
N LYS A 144 4.21 0.97 -4.08
CA LYS A 144 5.08 1.45 -3.01
C LYS A 144 6.45 0.76 -3.05
N ILE A 145 7.50 1.52 -2.78
CA ILE A 145 8.86 1.02 -2.56
C ILE A 145 9.26 1.29 -1.11
N GLY A 146 9.65 0.25 -0.37
CA GLY A 146 9.94 0.32 1.05
C GLY A 146 11.27 1.00 1.40
N ASN A 147 11.46 1.28 2.69
CA ASN A 147 12.70 1.87 3.20
C ASN A 147 13.92 0.97 2.90
N TYR A 148 15.03 1.60 2.53
CA TYR A 148 16.29 0.94 2.19
C TYR A 148 16.18 -0.11 1.06
N CYS A 149 15.14 -0.07 0.23
CA CYS A 149 14.84 -1.12 -0.75
C CYS A 149 16.03 -1.41 -1.67
N PHE A 150 16.68 -0.40 -2.24
CA PHE A 150 17.83 -0.52 -3.13
C PHE A 150 19.13 -0.01 -2.49
N LYS A 151 19.19 0.12 -1.15
CA LYS A 151 20.39 0.64 -0.49
C LYS A 151 21.58 -0.29 -0.74
N TYR A 152 22.74 0.29 -1.08
CA TYR A 152 23.96 -0.40 -1.51
C TYR A 152 23.86 -1.20 -2.82
N CYS A 153 22.89 -0.93 -3.70
CA CYS A 153 22.92 -1.47 -5.06
C CYS A 153 23.95 -0.73 -5.91
N SER A 154 25.25 -0.94 -5.63
CA SER A 154 26.35 -0.13 -6.15
C SER A 154 26.49 -0.15 -7.67
N SER A 155 26.07 -1.23 -8.33
CA SER A 155 26.11 -1.36 -9.80
C SER A 155 24.83 -0.89 -10.49
N LEU A 156 23.79 -0.48 -9.76
CA LEU A 156 22.52 -0.03 -10.35
C LEU A 156 22.77 1.26 -11.12
N GLN A 157 22.67 1.20 -12.45
CA GLN A 157 22.91 2.33 -13.36
C GLN A 157 21.63 3.10 -13.67
N THR A 158 20.54 2.36 -13.89
CA THR A 158 19.24 2.91 -14.26
C THR A 158 18.12 2.16 -13.55
N ILE A 159 17.04 2.88 -13.26
CA ILE A 159 15.79 2.31 -12.77
C ILE A 159 14.63 3.16 -13.28
N GLU A 160 13.62 2.50 -13.84
CA GLU A 160 12.38 3.14 -14.24
C GLU A 160 11.39 3.08 -13.06
N ILE A 161 10.90 4.24 -12.62
CA ILE A 161 9.87 4.32 -11.59
C ILE A 161 8.52 4.38 -12.31
N PRO A 162 7.67 3.34 -12.25
CA PRO A 162 6.40 3.35 -12.95
C PRO A 162 5.42 4.35 -12.30
N THR A 163 4.48 4.86 -13.10
CA THR A 163 3.43 5.82 -12.67
C THR A 163 2.43 5.24 -11.66
N SER A 164 2.53 3.95 -11.35
CA SER A 164 1.78 3.30 -10.27
C SER A 164 2.36 3.58 -8.89
N ILE A 165 3.64 3.98 -8.79
CA ILE A 165 4.30 4.26 -7.52
C ILE A 165 3.82 5.60 -6.96
N SER A 166 3.32 5.56 -5.73
CA SER A 166 2.97 6.75 -4.96
C SER A 166 3.98 7.06 -3.85
N LYS A 167 4.73 6.06 -3.38
CA LYS A 167 5.66 6.24 -2.26
C LYS A 167 7.00 5.55 -2.50
N ILE A 168 8.08 6.28 -2.22
CA ILE A 168 9.45 5.80 -2.19
C ILE A 168 9.98 5.96 -0.76
N GLY A 169 10.41 4.87 -0.12
CA GLY A 169 10.85 4.88 1.27
C GLY A 169 12.17 5.62 1.52
N GLY A 170 12.44 5.90 2.79
CA GLY A 170 13.67 6.56 3.23
C GLY A 170 14.92 5.73 2.90
N SER A 171 16.00 6.43 2.54
CA SER A 171 17.28 5.85 2.12
C SER A 171 17.15 4.79 1.02
N CYS A 172 16.09 4.81 0.20
CA CYS A 172 15.77 3.75 -0.74
C CYS A 172 16.90 3.49 -1.73
N PHE A 173 17.52 4.52 -2.30
CA PHE A 173 18.64 4.43 -3.24
C PHE A 173 19.98 4.85 -2.62
N SER A 174 20.06 4.90 -1.29
CA SER A 174 21.28 5.29 -0.58
C SER A 174 22.46 4.44 -1.04
N GLU A 175 23.57 5.09 -1.38
CA GLU A 175 24.82 4.44 -1.80
C GLU A 175 24.71 3.61 -3.10
N CYS A 176 23.77 3.95 -3.98
CA CYS A 176 23.74 3.50 -5.38
C CYS A 176 24.78 4.28 -6.20
N TYR A 177 26.07 3.94 -6.06
CA TYR A 177 27.17 4.72 -6.64
C TYR A 177 27.15 4.84 -8.17
N SER A 178 26.57 3.87 -8.89
CA SER A 178 26.52 3.88 -10.35
C SER A 178 25.26 4.51 -10.94
N LEU A 179 24.29 4.91 -10.11
CA LEU A 179 23.00 5.43 -10.59
C LEU A 179 23.24 6.81 -11.21
N THR A 180 23.03 6.96 -12.52
CA THR A 180 23.41 8.18 -13.25
C THR A 180 22.29 9.20 -13.37
N SER A 181 21.06 8.70 -13.52
CA SER A 181 19.86 9.49 -13.75
C SER A 181 18.62 8.76 -13.27
N LEU A 182 17.60 9.52 -12.86
CA LEU A 182 16.32 8.98 -12.43
C LEU A 182 15.17 9.89 -12.87
N ASN A 183 14.08 9.29 -13.36
CA ASN A 183 12.82 9.99 -13.61
C ASN A 183 11.84 9.63 -12.49
N ILE A 184 11.33 10.65 -11.80
CA ILE A 184 10.30 10.53 -10.77
C ILE A 184 8.96 10.98 -11.40
N PRO A 185 7.98 10.08 -11.57
CA PRO A 185 6.69 10.45 -12.12
C PRO A 185 5.85 11.28 -11.12
N THR A 186 4.91 12.07 -11.65
CA THR A 186 3.94 12.89 -10.88
C THR A 186 3.11 12.09 -9.88
N SER A 187 3.01 10.78 -10.05
CA SER A 187 2.29 9.89 -9.15
C SER A 187 2.97 9.76 -7.78
N VAL A 188 4.28 10.01 -7.68
CA VAL A 188 5.03 9.91 -6.43
C VAL A 188 4.70 11.10 -5.53
N ILE A 189 3.92 10.82 -4.49
CA ILE A 189 3.47 11.80 -3.50
C ILE A 189 4.44 11.88 -2.30
N GLU A 190 5.26 10.86 -2.09
CA GLU A 190 6.18 10.79 -0.94
C GLU A 190 7.52 10.17 -1.33
N ILE A 191 8.61 10.87 -1.00
CA ILE A 191 9.98 10.38 -1.03
C ILE A 191 10.52 10.51 0.39
N GLY A 192 11.00 9.42 0.98
CA GLY A 192 11.54 9.43 2.34
C GLY A 192 12.94 10.03 2.43
N ASP A 193 13.32 10.41 3.65
CA ASP A 193 14.61 11.07 3.94
C ASP A 193 15.82 10.27 3.46
N ASP A 194 16.90 10.97 3.10
CA ASP A 194 18.18 10.40 2.64
C ASP A 194 18.07 9.46 1.41
N CYS A 195 16.96 9.51 0.65
CA CYS A 195 16.67 8.55 -0.43
C CYS A 195 17.84 8.37 -1.40
N PHE A 196 18.56 9.45 -1.72
CA PHE A 196 19.66 9.48 -2.69
C PHE A 196 21.02 9.79 -2.06
N ILE A 197 21.18 9.63 -0.74
CA ILE A 197 22.44 9.94 -0.06
C ILE A 197 23.58 9.10 -0.66
N ARG A 198 24.72 9.75 -0.96
CA ARG A 198 25.92 9.12 -1.53
C ARG A 198 25.70 8.41 -2.89
N CYS A 199 24.72 8.83 -3.70
CA CYS A 199 24.64 8.46 -5.11
C CYS A 199 25.64 9.30 -5.95
N SER A 200 26.93 8.95 -5.91
CA SER A 200 28.01 9.79 -6.46
C SER A 200 27.99 10.02 -7.98
N SER A 201 27.36 9.12 -8.74
CA SER A 201 27.23 9.28 -10.20
C SER A 201 25.92 9.95 -10.62
N LEU A 202 25.04 10.28 -9.67
CA LEU A 202 23.73 10.84 -9.97
C LEU A 202 23.87 12.29 -10.41
N THR A 203 23.76 12.50 -11.72
CA THR A 203 23.92 13.81 -12.37
C THR A 203 22.60 14.52 -12.61
N SER A 204 21.50 13.77 -12.71
CA SER A 204 20.16 14.32 -12.96
C SER A 204 19.06 13.54 -12.25
N ILE A 205 18.11 14.28 -11.70
CA ILE A 205 16.81 13.76 -11.28
C ILE A 205 15.78 14.62 -11.99
N ASN A 206 14.99 14.00 -12.87
CA ASN A 206 13.84 14.67 -13.47
C ASN A 206 12.61 14.36 -12.62
N ILE A 207 11.87 15.39 -12.23
CA ILE A 207 10.58 15.25 -11.58
C ILE A 207 9.57 15.85 -12.53
N GLU A 208 8.73 15.00 -13.13
CA GLU A 208 7.70 15.46 -14.06
C GLU A 208 6.66 16.28 -13.28
N ASP A 209 6.36 17.50 -13.77
CA ASP A 209 5.33 18.45 -13.32
C ASP A 209 5.00 18.48 -11.81
N ILE A 210 5.82 19.17 -11.01
CA ILE A 210 5.44 19.55 -9.65
C ILE A 210 4.62 20.84 -9.71
N LYS A 211 3.32 20.77 -9.48
CA LYS A 211 2.57 21.93 -8.98
C LYS A 211 2.91 22.09 -7.50
N TYR A 212 3.87 22.97 -7.20
CA TYR A 212 4.19 23.34 -5.83
C TYR A 212 3.05 24.18 -5.24
N ILE A 213 2.41 23.68 -4.18
CA ILE A 213 1.76 24.52 -3.18
C ILE A 213 2.26 24.06 -1.80
N SER A 214 3.11 24.87 -1.17
CA SER A 214 3.45 24.86 0.26
C SER A 214 3.38 26.33 0.71
N GLU A 215 3.08 26.74 1.93
CA GLU A 215 2.89 26.12 3.24
C GLU A 215 1.51 26.58 3.77
N GLU A 216 0.91 25.81 4.66
CA GLU A 216 -0.45 26.02 5.22
C GLU A 216 -1.62 25.65 4.29
N ARG A 217 -2.30 24.55 4.68
CA ARG A 217 -3.51 24.05 4.04
C ARG A 217 -4.62 25.09 4.11
N ILE A 218 -5.20 25.46 2.96
CA ILE A 218 -6.55 26.04 2.93
C ILE A 218 -7.51 25.31 1.96
N PHE A 219 -7.06 24.55 0.95
CA PHE A 219 -7.95 23.66 0.19
C PHE A 219 -7.30 22.31 -0.18
N MET A 220 -8.08 21.25 0.00
CA MET A 220 -7.76 19.83 -0.27
C MET A 220 -7.57 19.54 -1.77
N ASN A 221 -6.81 18.46 -2.03
CA ASN A 221 -6.27 17.96 -3.31
C ASN A 221 -5.11 18.77 -3.89
N GLU A 222 -3.86 18.43 -3.53
CA GLU A 222 -2.79 18.08 -4.50
C GLU A 222 -1.69 17.23 -3.79
N ALA A 223 -0.92 16.48 -4.57
CA ALA A 223 0.24 15.71 -4.12
C ALA A 223 1.38 16.65 -3.73
N VAL A 224 1.75 16.65 -2.44
CA VAL A 224 2.87 17.47 -1.96
C VAL A 224 4.08 16.55 -1.77
N LEU A 225 5.10 16.72 -2.60
CA LEU A 225 6.42 16.14 -2.36
C LEU A 225 6.93 16.66 -1.01
N ILE A 226 6.98 15.78 0.00
CA ILE A 226 7.23 16.18 1.40
C ILE A 226 8.70 16.59 1.64
N SER A 227 9.66 15.96 0.98
CA SER A 227 11.08 16.35 1.02
C SER A 227 11.85 15.74 -0.15
N ILE A 228 12.84 16.48 -0.69
CA ILE A 228 13.88 15.92 -1.55
C ILE A 228 15.21 16.58 -1.21
N GLU A 229 16.15 15.81 -0.66
CA GLU A 229 17.54 16.24 -0.58
C GLU A 229 18.28 15.74 -1.82
N ILE A 230 18.59 16.67 -2.72
CA ILE A 230 19.50 16.38 -3.85
C ILE A 230 20.89 16.13 -3.25
N PRO A 231 21.55 14.99 -3.57
CA PRO A 231 22.85 14.68 -2.99
C PRO A 231 23.86 15.78 -3.30
N LYS A 232 24.51 16.29 -2.26
CA LYS A 232 25.68 17.18 -2.42
C LYS A 232 26.81 16.35 -3.01
N ASN A 233 27.12 16.60 -4.29
CA ASN A 233 28.34 16.10 -4.91
C ASN A 233 29.54 16.78 -4.25
N ASN A 234 30.07 16.18 -3.18
CA ASN A 234 31.37 16.58 -2.66
C ASN A 234 32.42 16.15 -3.69
N LYS A 235 32.83 17.10 -4.53
CA LYS A 235 34.10 17.04 -5.26
C LYS A 235 35.25 17.35 -4.32
#